data_AF-A0A493STQ4-F1
#
_entry.id   AF-A0A493STQ4-F1
#
_cell.length_a   1.000
_cell.length_b   1.000
_cell.length_c   1.000
_cell.angle_alpha   90.00
_cell.angle_beta   90.00
_cell.angle_gamma   90.00
#
_symmetry.space_group_name_H-M   'P 1'
#
loop_
_entity.id
_entity.type
_entity.pdbx_description
1 polymer ?
#
loop_
_entity_poly.entity_id
_entity_poly.type
_entity_poly.pdbx_seq_one_letter_code
_entity_poly.pdbx_strand_id
1 'polypeptide(L)'
;MARPAAAAAPPHARRLGPARPLPLLAGCLRVAAGLRRGGGGGGSIALLPLPLGTAEASPGGLSSFLPYKLLAAIMRLVILEDYDQASEWAAKYICNRIIQFKPSQGRYFTLGLPTGSTPLGCYKKLIEYHKNGDLSFKYVKTFNMDEYVGLPRNHPESYHSYMWNNFFKHIDIDPNNAHILDGNAPDLQAECDAFEKKIEEAGGIDLFVGGIGPDGHIAFNEPGSSLSSRTRLKTLAMDTILANAKYFDGDLSKVPTMALTVGVGTVMDAREVMILITGAHKAFALYKAIEEGVNHMWTVSAFQQHPRTIFVCDEDATLELRVKTVKYFKAYAYTSDFGKRKVTRSLENYKTAFEEGQKTRKLITIPFQ
;
A
#
# COMPACT_ATOMS: atom_id res chain seq x y z
N MET A 1 -2.64 -49.87 -38.12
CA MET A 1 -2.18 -49.77 -39.53
C MET A 1 -3.34 -49.26 -40.38
N ALA A 2 -3.29 -48.00 -40.79
CA ALA A 2 -4.10 -47.45 -41.87
C ALA A 2 -3.35 -46.21 -42.39
N ARG A 3 -3.05 -46.18 -43.69
CA ARG A 3 -2.40 -45.03 -44.37
C ARG A 3 -3.45 -43.97 -44.76
N PRO A 4 -3.03 -42.72 -44.99
CA PRO A 4 -3.85 -41.53 -44.75
C PRO A 4 -4.56 -41.00 -46.01
N ALA A 5 -5.66 -40.27 -45.80
CA ALA A 5 -6.31 -39.47 -46.82
C ALA A 5 -5.66 -38.07 -46.92
N ALA A 6 -5.31 -37.69 -48.14
CA ALA A 6 -4.76 -36.39 -48.49
C ALA A 6 -5.87 -35.33 -48.58
N ALA A 7 -5.62 -34.14 -48.03
CA ALA A 7 -6.42 -32.94 -48.26
C ALA A 7 -5.51 -31.75 -48.54
N ALA A 8 -5.93 -30.95 -49.52
CA ALA A 8 -5.17 -30.02 -50.34
C ALA A 8 -4.68 -28.75 -49.63
N ALA A 9 -3.59 -28.19 -50.16
CA ALA A 9 -2.94 -26.94 -49.75
C ALA A 9 -3.72 -25.68 -50.21
N PRO A 10 -3.74 -24.60 -49.42
CA PRO A 10 -4.20 -23.29 -49.86
C PRO A 10 -3.06 -22.44 -50.49
N PRO A 11 -3.39 -21.47 -51.37
CA PRO A 11 -2.41 -20.84 -52.25
C PRO A 11 -1.68 -19.65 -51.61
N HIS A 12 -0.39 -19.57 -51.95
CA HIS A 12 0.49 -18.40 -52.08
C HIS A 12 0.42 -17.25 -51.05
N ALA A 13 1.47 -17.25 -50.21
CA ALA A 13 1.99 -16.13 -49.45
C ALA A 13 2.23 -14.87 -50.31
N ARG A 14 1.64 -13.73 -49.90
CA ARG A 14 2.11 -12.40 -50.29
C ARG A 14 3.30 -12.01 -49.40
N ARG A 15 4.44 -11.73 -50.04
CA ARG A 15 5.64 -11.18 -49.41
C ARG A 15 5.33 -9.81 -48.78
N LEU A 16 5.54 -9.69 -47.47
CA LEU A 16 5.66 -8.39 -46.79
C LEU A 16 7.08 -7.86 -47.02
N GLY A 17 7.18 -6.72 -47.70
CA GLY A 17 8.45 -5.98 -47.86
C GLY A 17 8.86 -5.27 -46.57
N PRO A 18 10.13 -4.86 -46.44
CA PRO A 18 10.66 -4.30 -45.21
C PRO A 18 10.03 -2.93 -44.88
N ALA A 19 9.64 -2.76 -43.63
CA ALA A 19 9.07 -1.53 -43.08
C ALA A 19 10.09 -0.38 -43.14
N ARG A 20 9.66 0.77 -43.68
CA ARG A 20 10.41 2.04 -43.64
C ARG A 20 10.27 2.71 -42.26
N PRO A 21 11.30 3.41 -41.76
CA PRO A 21 11.22 4.12 -40.48
C PRO A 21 10.45 5.44 -40.62
N LEU A 22 9.57 5.72 -39.65
CA LEU A 22 8.87 7.00 -39.48
C LEU A 22 9.81 8.07 -38.87
N PRO A 23 9.64 9.36 -39.20
CA PRO A 23 10.62 10.40 -38.90
C PRO A 23 10.48 10.99 -37.49
N LEU A 24 11.63 11.29 -36.89
CA LEU A 24 11.79 12.12 -35.70
C LEU A 24 11.24 13.54 -35.92
N LEU A 25 10.35 13.99 -35.05
CA LEU A 25 10.00 15.39 -34.89
C LEU A 25 10.88 16.01 -33.79
N ALA A 26 11.89 16.76 -34.25
CA ALA A 26 12.59 17.75 -33.46
C ALA A 26 11.81 19.08 -33.50
N GLY A 27 11.71 19.77 -32.37
CA GLY A 27 11.33 21.18 -32.35
C GLY A 27 10.47 21.60 -31.18
N CYS A 28 11.10 22.12 -30.11
CA CYS A 28 10.65 23.33 -29.41
C CYS A 28 11.70 23.73 -28.36
N LEU A 29 12.69 24.50 -28.80
CA LEU A 29 13.54 25.30 -27.92
C LEU A 29 13.61 26.72 -28.52
N ARG A 30 13.42 27.72 -27.65
CA ARG A 30 13.60 29.18 -27.80
C ARG A 30 12.32 30.01 -27.97
N VAL A 31 11.92 30.65 -26.87
CA VAL A 31 11.67 32.10 -26.83
C VAL A 31 12.19 32.63 -25.49
N ALA A 32 13.25 33.43 -25.53
CA ALA A 32 13.53 34.56 -24.63
C ALA A 32 14.96 35.07 -24.92
N ALA A 33 15.09 35.90 -25.95
CA ALA A 33 16.27 36.74 -26.14
C ALA A 33 15.83 38.20 -25.96
N GLY A 34 16.35 38.84 -24.93
CA GLY A 34 16.15 40.26 -24.68
C GLY A 34 17.10 40.73 -23.59
N LEU A 35 18.27 41.24 -23.99
CA LEU A 35 18.82 42.55 -23.57
C LEU A 35 20.35 42.63 -23.78
N ARG A 36 20.69 43.51 -24.73
CA ARG A 36 21.76 44.53 -24.75
C ARG A 36 23.26 44.16 -24.75
N ARG A 37 23.94 44.91 -25.63
CA ARG A 37 25.37 45.00 -25.95
C ARG A 37 26.18 45.80 -24.91
N GLY A 38 27.48 45.50 -24.84
CA GLY A 38 28.56 46.43 -24.47
C GLY A 38 29.84 45.68 -24.07
N GLY A 39 30.83 45.55 -24.97
CA GLY A 39 32.21 46.09 -24.82
C GLY A 39 33.06 45.28 -23.81
N GLY A 40 34.09 44.53 -24.17
CA GLY A 40 35.33 44.91 -24.86
C GLY A 40 36.50 44.87 -23.85
N GLY A 41 37.55 44.06 -24.12
CA GLY A 41 38.84 44.11 -23.41
C GLY A 41 39.26 42.81 -22.72
N GLY A 42 40.41 42.27 -23.12
CA GLY A 42 40.98 41.00 -22.65
C GLY A 42 41.61 41.03 -21.27
N GLY A 43 41.89 39.84 -20.74
CA GLY A 43 42.64 39.65 -19.50
C GLY A 43 42.59 38.18 -19.02
N SER A 44 43.76 37.63 -18.70
CA SER A 44 44.03 36.24 -18.30
C SER A 44 43.09 35.64 -17.25
N ILE A 45 42.87 34.34 -17.38
CA ILE A 45 42.26 33.47 -16.36
C ILE A 45 43.20 33.39 -15.16
N ALA A 46 42.78 33.97 -14.03
CA ALA A 46 43.37 33.78 -12.72
C ALA A 46 42.39 32.97 -11.85
N LEU A 47 42.80 31.78 -11.41
CA LEU A 47 42.15 31.05 -10.32
C LEU A 47 42.32 31.85 -9.03
N LEU A 48 41.21 32.26 -8.40
CA LEU A 48 41.20 32.80 -7.04
C LEU A 48 40.74 31.71 -6.06
N PRO A 49 41.43 31.54 -4.91
CA PRO A 49 41.12 30.50 -3.93
C PRO A 49 39.95 30.92 -3.01
N LEU A 50 39.18 29.93 -2.57
CA LEU A 50 38.17 30.07 -1.52
C LEU A 50 38.84 30.48 -0.19
N PRO A 51 38.28 31.44 0.57
CA PRO A 51 38.83 31.78 1.88
C PRO A 51 38.42 30.72 2.92
N LEU A 52 39.42 30.14 3.58
CA LEU A 52 39.30 29.43 4.84
C LEU A 52 38.95 30.44 5.95
N GLY A 53 37.67 30.51 6.32
CA GLY A 53 37.21 31.20 7.51
C GLY A 53 37.25 30.26 8.72
N THR A 54 38.13 30.55 9.67
CA THR A 54 38.17 29.94 11.01
C THR A 54 36.98 30.42 11.83
N ALA A 55 36.05 29.52 12.16
CA ALA A 55 35.01 29.78 13.15
C ALA A 55 35.30 28.96 14.41
N GLU A 56 35.64 29.66 15.48
CA GLU A 56 35.82 29.15 16.83
C GLU A 56 34.57 28.42 17.32
N ALA A 57 34.77 27.25 17.93
CA ALA A 57 33.71 26.47 18.55
C ALA A 57 33.34 27.08 19.91
N SER A 58 32.10 27.54 20.03
CA SER A 58 31.47 27.85 21.32
C SER A 58 30.62 26.64 21.75
N PRO A 59 30.74 26.13 22.99
CA PRO A 59 30.07 24.90 23.40
C PRO A 59 28.63 25.21 23.83
N GLY A 60 27.69 25.06 22.90
CA GLY A 60 26.28 25.30 23.19
C GLY A 60 25.34 24.55 22.26
N GLY A 61 24.79 23.44 22.74
CA GLY A 61 23.48 22.93 22.35
C GLY A 61 23.29 22.45 20.91
N LEU A 62 23.78 21.24 20.61
CA LEU A 62 23.24 20.44 19.50
C LEU A 62 21.85 19.91 19.89
N SER A 63 20.83 20.75 19.74
CA SER A 63 19.44 20.29 19.69
C SER A 63 19.26 19.54 18.37
N SER A 64 19.08 18.22 18.48
CA SER A 64 18.80 17.30 17.39
C SER A 64 17.41 17.55 16.80
N PHE A 65 17.26 18.60 16.01
CA PHE A 65 16.12 18.75 15.11
C PHE A 65 16.46 18.05 13.79
N LEU A 66 16.30 16.73 13.75
CA LEU A 66 15.97 16.11 12.46
C LEU A 66 14.60 16.69 12.06
N PRO A 67 14.47 17.35 10.90
CA PRO A 67 13.18 17.87 10.48
C PRO A 67 12.24 16.67 10.27
N TYR A 68 11.08 16.68 10.94
CA TYR A 68 10.00 15.68 10.84
C TYR A 68 9.62 15.30 9.40
N LYS A 69 9.97 16.13 8.40
CA LYS A 69 9.82 15.82 6.97
C LYS A 69 10.64 14.62 6.48
N LEU A 70 11.75 14.25 7.14
CA LEU A 70 12.57 13.11 6.71
C LEU A 70 12.02 11.76 7.20
N LEU A 71 11.21 11.76 8.27
CA LEU A 71 10.55 10.56 8.82
C LEU A 71 9.34 10.10 7.97
N ALA A 72 8.89 10.93 7.03
CA ALA A 72 7.75 10.66 6.16
C ALA A 72 8.05 9.62 5.05
N ALA A 73 9.32 9.23 4.86
CA ALA A 73 9.75 8.37 3.74
C ALA A 73 9.99 6.89 4.12
N ILE A 74 9.71 6.50 5.37
CA ILE A 74 9.92 5.12 5.83
C ILE A 74 8.56 4.45 6.02
N MET A 75 8.37 3.31 5.35
CA MET A 75 7.29 2.36 5.61
C MET A 75 7.16 2.12 7.13
N ARG A 76 5.95 2.25 7.67
CA ARG A 76 5.69 1.98 9.10
C ARG A 76 5.21 0.54 9.27
N LEU A 77 5.75 -0.17 10.25
CA LEU A 77 5.19 -1.44 10.73
C LEU A 77 4.77 -1.26 12.18
N VAL A 78 3.49 -1.47 12.46
CA VAL A 78 2.87 -1.40 13.78
C VAL A 78 2.57 -2.82 14.21
N ILE A 79 3.26 -3.28 15.27
CA ILE A 79 3.13 -4.63 15.81
C ILE A 79 2.38 -4.53 17.13
N LEU A 80 1.24 -5.20 17.21
CA LEU A 80 0.33 -5.21 18.34
C LEU A 80 0.18 -6.64 18.85
N GLU A 81 -0.32 -6.80 20.07
CA GLU A 81 -0.34 -8.10 20.72
C GLU A 81 -1.28 -9.09 20.03
N ASP A 82 -2.45 -8.61 19.62
CA ASP A 82 -3.54 -9.45 19.13
C ASP A 82 -4.38 -8.76 18.05
N TYR A 83 -5.32 -9.52 17.49
CA TYR A 83 -6.26 -9.08 16.46
C TYR A 83 -7.13 -7.89 16.89
N ASP A 84 -7.57 -7.85 18.15
CA ASP A 84 -8.47 -6.81 18.64
C ASP A 84 -7.73 -5.47 18.77
N GLN A 85 -6.49 -5.51 19.27
CA GLN A 85 -5.61 -4.34 19.31
C GLN A 85 -5.26 -3.85 17.91
N ALA A 86 -4.92 -4.76 16.98
CA ALA A 86 -4.67 -4.41 15.57
C ALA A 86 -5.89 -3.75 14.91
N SER A 87 -7.08 -4.32 15.15
CA SER A 87 -8.36 -3.80 14.68
C SER A 87 -8.67 -2.41 15.24
N GLU A 88 -8.49 -2.22 16.55
CA GLU A 88 -8.74 -0.94 17.21
C GLU A 88 -7.75 0.13 16.75
N TRP A 89 -6.46 -0.21 16.61
CA TRP A 89 -5.45 0.72 16.12
C TRP A 89 -5.78 1.21 14.71
N ALA A 90 -6.15 0.30 13.80
CA ALA A 90 -6.56 0.65 12.45
C ALA A 90 -7.80 1.56 12.43
N ALA A 91 -8.82 1.25 13.24
CA ALA A 91 -10.02 2.07 13.35
C ALA A 91 -9.72 3.47 13.91
N LYS A 92 -8.89 3.58 14.95
CA LYS A 92 -8.42 4.86 15.50
C LYS A 92 -7.65 5.66 14.45
N TYR A 93 -6.81 4.98 13.65
CA TYR A 93 -6.08 5.63 12.58
C TYR A 93 -7.03 6.24 11.55
N ILE A 94 -7.97 5.45 11.01
CA ILE A 94 -8.97 5.93 10.05
C ILE A 94 -9.78 7.09 10.62
N CYS A 95 -10.29 6.95 11.85
CA CYS A 95 -11.04 7.98 12.56
C CYS A 95 -10.25 9.30 12.63
N ASN A 96 -8.99 9.23 13.07
CA ASN A 96 -8.11 10.39 13.17
C ASN A 96 -7.83 11.02 11.79
N ARG A 97 -7.63 10.22 10.73
CA ARG A 97 -7.40 10.75 9.38
C ARG A 97 -8.63 11.49 8.85
N ILE A 98 -9.83 10.95 9.07
CA ILE A 98 -11.10 11.61 8.69
C ILE A 98 -11.26 12.91 9.47
N ILE A 99 -11.13 12.89 10.80
CA ILE A 99 -11.30 14.08 11.66
C ILE A 99 -10.28 15.17 11.31
N GLN A 100 -9.01 14.81 11.11
CA GLN A 100 -7.95 15.76 10.75
C GLN A 100 -8.14 16.35 9.36
N PHE A 101 -8.68 15.56 8.41
CA PHE A 101 -8.99 16.05 7.08
C PHE A 101 -10.11 17.09 7.09
N LYS A 102 -11.05 16.98 8.04
CA LYS A 102 -12.24 17.84 8.21
C LYS A 102 -13.10 17.86 6.94
N PRO A 103 -13.66 16.71 6.53
CA PRO A 103 -14.46 16.65 5.32
C PRO A 103 -15.74 17.48 5.46
N SER A 104 -16.16 18.08 4.36
CA SER A 104 -17.32 18.95 4.28
C SER A 104 -17.99 18.79 2.92
N GLN A 105 -19.15 19.43 2.72
CA GLN A 105 -19.76 19.50 1.41
C GLN A 105 -18.76 20.07 0.38
N GLY A 106 -18.60 19.39 -0.75
CA GLY A 106 -17.64 19.74 -1.81
C GLY A 106 -16.18 19.35 -1.51
N ARG A 107 -15.87 18.81 -0.33
CA ARG A 107 -14.53 18.33 0.05
C ARG A 107 -14.65 17.02 0.83
N TYR A 108 -14.78 15.93 0.09
CA TYR A 108 -14.98 14.59 0.65
C TYR A 108 -13.64 13.96 1.04
N PHE A 109 -13.65 13.15 2.09
CA PHE A 109 -12.56 12.23 2.37
C PHE A 109 -12.80 10.93 1.59
N THR A 110 -11.83 10.48 0.83
CA THR A 110 -11.94 9.28 -0.02
C THR A 110 -11.23 8.09 0.60
N LEU A 111 -11.97 6.99 0.81
CA LEU A 111 -11.53 5.84 1.60
C LEU A 111 -11.65 4.54 0.77
N GLY A 112 -10.52 3.92 0.46
CA GLY A 112 -10.47 2.58 -0.10
C GLY A 112 -10.71 1.52 0.98
N LEU A 113 -11.56 0.52 0.72
CA LEU A 113 -11.99 -0.46 1.74
C LEU A 113 -11.88 -1.92 1.26
N PRO A 114 -11.38 -2.84 2.12
CA PRO A 114 -11.32 -4.27 1.83
C PRO A 114 -12.54 -5.02 2.39
N THR A 115 -12.70 -6.28 1.97
CA THR A 115 -13.61 -7.26 2.59
C THR A 115 -12.81 -8.36 3.32
N GLY A 116 -13.44 -9.49 3.65
CA GLY A 116 -12.80 -10.62 4.33
C GLY A 116 -12.87 -10.56 5.85
N SER A 117 -12.22 -11.51 6.54
CA SER A 117 -12.31 -11.59 8.01
C SER A 117 -11.46 -10.55 8.73
N THR A 118 -10.30 -10.18 8.18
CA THR A 118 -9.33 -9.26 8.81
C THR A 118 -9.90 -7.88 9.15
N PRO A 119 -10.66 -7.18 8.26
CA PRO A 119 -11.15 -5.83 8.60
C PRO A 119 -12.40 -5.81 9.50
N LEU A 120 -13.01 -6.95 9.85
CA LEU A 120 -14.28 -6.96 10.61
C LEU A 120 -14.17 -6.27 11.97
N GLY A 121 -13.06 -6.46 12.69
CA GLY A 121 -12.83 -5.82 13.99
C GLY A 121 -12.69 -4.31 13.83
N CYS A 122 -12.00 -3.87 12.78
CA CYS A 122 -11.87 -2.45 12.43
C CYS A 122 -13.25 -1.84 12.13
N TYR A 123 -14.10 -2.51 11.34
CA TYR A 123 -15.46 -2.03 11.06
C TYR A 123 -16.32 -1.92 12.32
N LYS A 124 -16.27 -2.91 13.22
CA LYS A 124 -16.97 -2.85 14.51
C LYS A 124 -16.56 -1.62 15.32
N LYS A 125 -15.26 -1.33 15.40
CA LYS A 125 -14.74 -0.17 16.12
C LYS A 125 -15.13 1.17 15.47
N LEU A 126 -15.11 1.26 14.13
CA LEU A 126 -15.59 2.44 13.43
C LEU A 126 -17.09 2.70 13.65
N ILE A 127 -17.90 1.64 13.71
CA ILE A 127 -19.33 1.73 14.06
C ILE A 127 -19.50 2.21 15.50
N GLU A 128 -18.71 1.71 16.44
CA GLU A 128 -18.72 2.18 17.84
C GLU A 128 -18.40 3.68 17.92
N TYR A 129 -17.35 4.15 17.24
CA TYR A 129 -16.99 5.57 17.21
C TYR A 129 -18.08 6.44 16.58
N HIS A 130 -18.75 5.95 15.54
CA HIS A 130 -19.88 6.64 14.95
C HIS A 130 -21.06 6.75 15.93
N LYS A 131 -21.46 5.64 16.55
CA LYS A 131 -22.59 5.60 17.51
C LYS A 131 -22.34 6.46 18.74
N ASN A 132 -21.09 6.62 19.15
CA ASN A 132 -20.69 7.49 20.25
C ASN A 132 -20.66 8.99 19.87
N GLY A 133 -20.82 9.33 18.59
CA GLY A 133 -20.77 10.70 18.09
C GLY A 133 -19.35 11.22 17.82
N ASP A 134 -18.33 10.36 17.89
CA ASP A 134 -16.92 10.73 17.69
C ASP A 134 -16.56 10.85 16.19
N LEU A 135 -17.32 10.19 15.31
CA LEU A 135 -17.02 10.07 13.88
C LEU A 135 -18.30 10.15 13.02
N SER A 136 -18.22 10.86 11.89
CA SER A 136 -19.28 10.91 10.86
C SER A 136 -18.71 10.56 9.50
N PHE A 137 -19.49 9.81 8.72
CA PHE A 137 -19.22 9.38 7.36
C PHE A 137 -20.04 10.16 6.32
N LYS A 138 -20.81 11.17 6.74
CA LYS A 138 -21.65 11.99 5.86
C LYS A 138 -20.92 12.58 4.65
N TYR A 139 -19.66 12.97 4.83
CA TYR A 139 -18.81 13.53 3.78
C TYR A 139 -17.62 12.61 3.44
N VAL A 140 -17.83 11.30 3.56
CA VAL A 140 -16.86 10.27 3.14
C VAL A 140 -17.37 9.59 1.88
N LYS A 141 -16.48 9.37 0.91
CA LYS A 141 -16.70 8.50 -0.26
C LYS A 141 -15.88 7.24 -0.10
N THR A 142 -16.49 6.08 -0.28
CA THR A 142 -15.81 4.79 -0.18
C THR A 142 -15.68 4.11 -1.54
N PHE A 143 -14.56 3.41 -1.74
CA PHE A 143 -14.28 2.61 -2.94
C PHE A 143 -13.80 1.23 -2.50
N ASN A 144 -14.61 0.21 -2.75
CA ASN A 144 -14.21 -1.17 -2.43
C ASN A 144 -13.24 -1.74 -3.48
N MET A 145 -12.42 -2.69 -3.02
CA MET A 145 -11.36 -3.29 -3.84
C MET A 145 -11.88 -4.16 -4.98
N ASP A 146 -12.99 -4.85 -4.78
CA ASP A 146 -13.40 -5.95 -5.66
C ASP A 146 -14.88 -6.31 -5.50
N GLU A 147 -15.39 -7.09 -6.46
CA GLU A 147 -16.67 -7.81 -6.40
C GLU A 147 -16.61 -9.04 -7.32
N TYR A 148 -17.30 -10.11 -6.95
CA TYR A 148 -17.43 -11.31 -7.77
C TYR A 148 -18.23 -11.05 -9.04
N VAL A 149 -17.80 -11.68 -10.14
CA VAL A 149 -18.54 -11.62 -11.41
C VAL A 149 -19.63 -12.69 -11.43
N GLY A 150 -20.83 -12.30 -11.87
CA GLY A 150 -21.97 -13.22 -12.03
C GLY A 150 -22.66 -13.65 -10.74
N LEU A 151 -22.24 -13.12 -9.58
CA LEU A 151 -22.90 -13.38 -8.30
C LEU A 151 -24.01 -12.33 -8.06
N PRO A 152 -25.25 -12.71 -7.75
CA PRO A 152 -26.32 -11.74 -7.51
C PRO A 152 -25.93 -10.73 -6.43
N ARG A 153 -26.22 -9.44 -6.67
CA ARG A 153 -25.87 -8.35 -5.74
C ARG A 153 -26.43 -8.51 -4.33
N ASN A 154 -27.57 -9.20 -4.19
CA ASN A 154 -28.22 -9.50 -2.91
C ASN A 154 -27.83 -10.87 -2.34
N HIS A 155 -26.94 -11.61 -3.01
CA HIS A 155 -26.41 -12.86 -2.49
C HIS A 155 -25.68 -12.58 -1.16
N PRO A 156 -25.86 -13.39 -0.10
CA PRO A 156 -25.23 -13.16 1.21
C PRO A 156 -23.71 -12.96 1.15
N GLU A 157 -23.05 -13.72 0.28
CA GLU A 157 -21.60 -13.70 0.09
C GLU A 157 -21.09 -12.72 -0.99
N SER A 158 -21.97 -11.92 -1.61
CA SER A 158 -21.50 -10.81 -2.46
C SER A 158 -20.82 -9.76 -1.60
N TYR A 159 -19.85 -9.05 -2.17
CA TYR A 159 -19.16 -7.98 -1.45
C TYR A 159 -20.06 -6.75 -1.23
N HIS A 160 -21.07 -6.53 -2.08
CA HIS A 160 -22.20 -5.64 -1.80
C HIS A 160 -22.93 -6.00 -0.50
N SER A 161 -23.37 -7.26 -0.35
CA SER A 161 -24.03 -7.72 0.89
C SER A 161 -23.09 -7.67 2.09
N TYR A 162 -21.83 -8.09 1.93
CA TYR A 162 -20.83 -8.03 2.99
C TYR A 162 -20.68 -6.61 3.53
N MET A 163 -20.45 -5.63 2.66
CA MET A 163 -20.21 -4.25 3.07
C MET A 163 -21.45 -3.60 3.67
N TRP A 164 -22.62 -3.87 3.07
CA TRP A 164 -23.88 -3.40 3.63
C TRP A 164 -24.14 -3.94 5.03
N ASN A 165 -23.96 -5.26 5.22
CA ASN A 165 -24.29 -5.92 6.46
C ASN A 165 -23.30 -5.67 7.59
N ASN A 166 -22.02 -5.55 7.28
CA ASN A 166 -20.95 -5.41 8.27
C ASN A 166 -20.55 -3.96 8.54
N PHE A 167 -20.91 -3.02 7.66
CA PHE A 167 -20.48 -1.63 7.81
C PHE A 167 -21.53 -0.59 7.42
N PHE A 168 -21.89 -0.47 6.14
CA PHE A 168 -22.60 0.72 5.63
C PHE A 168 -23.97 0.98 6.27
N LYS A 169 -24.76 -0.05 6.58
CA LYS A 169 -26.08 0.14 7.22
C LYS A 169 -26.03 0.61 8.67
N HIS A 170 -24.83 0.65 9.28
CA HIS A 170 -24.63 0.98 10.70
C HIS A 170 -24.00 2.37 10.91
N ILE A 171 -23.76 3.11 9.83
CA ILE A 171 -23.14 4.45 9.82
C ILE A 171 -23.97 5.44 9.00
N ASP A 172 -23.66 6.73 9.11
CA ASP A 172 -24.35 7.83 8.40
C ASP A 172 -23.79 8.13 7.00
N ILE A 173 -23.25 7.12 6.31
CA ILE A 173 -22.77 7.28 4.93
C ILE A 173 -23.95 7.47 3.96
N ASP A 174 -23.84 8.42 3.03
CA ASP A 174 -24.76 8.52 1.89
C ASP A 174 -24.53 7.32 0.95
N PRO A 175 -25.55 6.51 0.62
CA PRO A 175 -25.40 5.39 -0.30
C PRO A 175 -24.80 5.75 -1.66
N ASN A 176 -25.00 6.98 -2.15
CA ASN A 176 -24.42 7.45 -3.41
C ASN A 176 -22.90 7.65 -3.33
N ASN A 177 -22.35 7.74 -2.12
CA ASN A 177 -20.92 7.85 -1.85
C ASN A 177 -20.28 6.49 -1.54
N ALA A 178 -21.04 5.39 -1.61
CA ALA A 178 -20.53 4.03 -1.41
C ALA A 178 -20.35 3.31 -2.76
N HIS A 179 -19.11 3.25 -3.25
CA HIS A 179 -18.78 2.69 -4.56
C HIS A 179 -18.20 1.28 -4.44
N ILE A 180 -18.87 0.31 -5.06
CA ILE A 180 -18.42 -1.08 -5.22
C ILE A 180 -18.60 -1.43 -6.70
N LEU A 181 -17.64 -2.15 -7.27
CA LEU A 181 -17.70 -2.65 -8.65
C LEU A 181 -19.00 -3.43 -8.91
N ASP A 182 -19.57 -3.28 -10.10
CA ASP A 182 -20.70 -4.10 -10.55
C ASP A 182 -20.21 -5.33 -11.33
N GLY A 183 -20.04 -6.44 -10.62
CA GLY A 183 -19.69 -7.73 -11.22
C GLY A 183 -20.76 -8.34 -12.14
N ASN A 184 -21.94 -7.72 -12.25
CA ASN A 184 -23.00 -8.15 -13.17
C ASN A 184 -23.25 -7.13 -14.30
N ALA A 185 -22.36 -6.15 -14.47
CA ALA A 185 -22.45 -5.20 -15.57
C ALA A 185 -22.41 -5.92 -16.94
N PRO A 186 -23.17 -5.43 -17.95
CA PRO A 186 -23.19 -6.05 -19.27
C PRO A 186 -21.84 -5.93 -20.00
N ASP A 187 -21.07 -4.88 -19.71
CA ASP A 187 -19.70 -4.69 -20.17
C ASP A 187 -18.79 -4.49 -18.95
N LEU A 188 -18.09 -5.57 -18.59
CA LEU A 188 -17.22 -5.62 -17.42
C LEU A 188 -15.98 -4.73 -17.56
N GLN A 189 -15.47 -4.51 -18.77
CA GLN A 189 -14.33 -3.63 -18.99
C GLN A 189 -14.76 -2.17 -18.86
N ALA A 190 -15.91 -1.82 -19.45
CA ALA A 190 -16.46 -0.47 -19.29
C ALA A 190 -16.77 -0.14 -17.82
N GLU A 191 -17.23 -1.11 -17.02
CA GLU A 191 -17.41 -0.93 -15.56
C GLU A 191 -16.08 -0.65 -14.85
N CYS A 192 -15.01 -1.38 -15.21
CA CYS A 192 -13.67 -1.15 -14.64
C CYS A 192 -13.14 0.25 -14.99
N ASP A 193 -13.28 0.67 -16.25
CA ASP A 193 -12.86 2.01 -16.71
C ASP A 193 -13.68 3.12 -16.03
N ALA A 194 -14.99 2.90 -15.86
CA ALA A 194 -15.86 3.82 -15.14
C ALA A 194 -15.51 3.91 -13.65
N PHE A 195 -15.07 2.82 -13.03
CA PHE A 195 -14.66 2.80 -11.63
C PHE A 195 -13.38 3.63 -11.42
N GLU A 196 -12.38 3.46 -12.29
CA GLU A 196 -11.16 4.30 -12.28
C GLU A 196 -11.49 5.78 -12.47
N LYS A 197 -12.39 6.10 -13.42
CA LYS A 197 -12.84 7.46 -13.65
C LYS A 197 -13.55 8.06 -12.43
N LYS A 198 -14.39 7.30 -11.73
CA LYS A 198 -15.04 7.75 -10.48
C LYS A 198 -14.01 8.05 -9.38
N ILE A 199 -12.93 7.26 -9.29
CA ILE A 199 -11.83 7.53 -8.37
C ILE A 199 -11.14 8.84 -8.74
N GLU A 200 -10.81 9.03 -10.03
CA GLU A 200 -10.18 10.27 -10.52
C GLU A 200 -11.05 11.51 -10.28
N GLU A 201 -12.35 11.43 -10.59
CA GLU A 201 -13.33 12.51 -10.37
C GLU A 201 -13.53 12.84 -8.88
N ALA A 202 -13.33 11.86 -8.00
CA ALA A 202 -13.30 12.09 -6.55
C ALA A 202 -11.98 12.72 -6.07
N GLY A 203 -11.00 12.90 -6.96
CA GLY A 203 -9.68 13.44 -6.68
C GLY A 203 -8.65 12.39 -6.28
N GLY A 204 -8.87 11.10 -6.55
CA GLY A 204 -8.03 10.00 -6.07
C GLY A 204 -8.32 9.62 -4.62
N ILE A 205 -7.67 8.58 -4.09
CA ILE A 205 -7.94 8.03 -2.74
C ILE A 205 -7.05 8.69 -1.67
N ASP A 206 -7.61 9.13 -0.54
CA ASP A 206 -6.88 9.72 0.58
C ASP A 206 -6.22 8.67 1.47
N LEU A 207 -6.95 7.58 1.74
CA LEU A 207 -6.47 6.43 2.49
C LEU A 207 -7.05 5.16 1.87
N PHE A 208 -6.19 4.23 1.45
CA PHE A 208 -6.60 2.93 0.98
C PHE A 208 -6.29 1.88 2.05
N VAL A 209 -7.33 1.26 2.60
CA VAL A 209 -7.20 0.16 3.56
C VAL A 209 -7.27 -1.17 2.81
N GLY A 210 -6.34 -2.07 3.11
CA GLY A 210 -6.24 -3.39 2.50
C GLY A 210 -5.97 -4.48 3.52
N GLY A 211 -6.17 -5.73 3.10
CA GLY A 211 -5.62 -6.92 3.74
C GLY A 211 -4.64 -7.61 2.80
N ILE A 212 -4.04 -8.70 3.28
CA ILE A 212 -3.13 -9.55 2.49
C ILE A 212 -3.63 -10.99 2.46
N GLY A 213 -3.55 -11.65 1.31
CA GLY A 213 -3.72 -13.10 1.19
C GLY A 213 -2.53 -13.90 1.77
N PRO A 214 -2.67 -15.20 2.07
CA PRO A 214 -1.54 -16.05 2.47
C PRO A 214 -0.42 -16.15 1.40
N ASP A 215 -0.76 -15.89 0.15
CA ASP A 215 0.11 -15.82 -1.04
C ASP A 215 0.62 -14.39 -1.34
N GLY A 216 0.34 -13.42 -0.47
CA GLY A 216 0.76 -12.03 -0.65
C GLY A 216 -0.10 -11.18 -1.58
N HIS A 217 -1.28 -11.64 -2.01
CA HIS A 217 -2.15 -10.82 -2.85
C HIS A 217 -2.75 -9.63 -2.08
N ILE A 218 -2.94 -8.52 -2.80
CA ILE A 218 -3.76 -7.38 -2.40
C ILE A 218 -5.00 -7.31 -3.30
N ALA A 219 -6.20 -7.21 -2.73
CA ALA A 219 -7.45 -7.45 -3.47
C ALA A 219 -7.40 -8.83 -4.19
N PHE A 220 -7.93 -8.97 -5.39
CA PHE A 220 -7.68 -10.14 -6.24
C PHE A 220 -6.45 -9.98 -7.16
N ASN A 221 -5.44 -9.18 -6.77
CA ASN A 221 -4.16 -9.14 -7.49
C ASN A 221 -3.27 -10.31 -7.09
N GLU A 222 -3.66 -11.48 -7.59
CA GLU A 222 -2.99 -12.78 -7.36
C GLU A 222 -1.55 -12.81 -7.89
N PRO A 223 -0.72 -13.76 -7.40
CA PRO A 223 0.65 -13.93 -7.86
C PRO A 223 0.78 -13.94 -9.39
N GLY A 224 1.71 -13.14 -9.91
CA GLY A 224 1.93 -12.91 -11.34
C GLY A 224 1.20 -11.68 -11.89
N SER A 225 0.33 -11.03 -11.12
CA SER A 225 -0.32 -9.77 -11.52
C SER A 225 0.70 -8.65 -11.71
N SER A 226 0.53 -7.83 -12.76
CA SER A 226 1.39 -6.66 -12.97
C SER A 226 1.34 -5.72 -11.76
N LEU A 227 2.51 -5.26 -11.30
CA LEU A 227 2.63 -4.30 -10.20
C LEU A 227 2.14 -2.89 -10.59
N SER A 228 1.94 -2.62 -11.89
CA SER A 228 1.34 -1.39 -12.42
C SER A 228 -0.07 -1.62 -12.98
N SER A 229 -0.73 -2.71 -12.59
CA SER A 229 -2.06 -3.06 -13.08
C SER A 229 -3.11 -2.01 -12.67
N ARG A 230 -4.16 -1.88 -13.50
CA ARG A 230 -5.38 -1.11 -13.22
C ARG A 230 -6.55 -2.02 -12.87
N THR A 231 -7.68 -1.40 -12.56
CA THR A 231 -8.96 -2.08 -12.34
C THR A 231 -9.32 -2.94 -13.55
N ARG A 232 -9.62 -4.22 -13.33
CA ARG A 232 -9.82 -5.20 -14.41
C ARG A 232 -10.61 -6.42 -13.95
N LEU A 233 -11.09 -7.17 -14.94
CA LEU A 233 -11.51 -8.56 -14.77
C LEU A 233 -10.31 -9.45 -14.42
N LYS A 234 -10.48 -10.31 -13.41
CA LYS A 234 -9.48 -11.29 -13.00
C LYS A 234 -10.12 -12.66 -12.78
N THR A 235 -9.53 -13.68 -13.39
CA THR A 235 -9.82 -15.09 -13.05
C THR A 235 -9.17 -15.44 -11.72
N LEU A 236 -9.93 -16.02 -10.80
CA LEU A 236 -9.44 -16.45 -9.50
C LEU A 236 -8.59 -17.72 -9.63
N ALA A 237 -7.47 -17.76 -8.91
CA ALA A 237 -6.63 -18.92 -8.74
C ALA A 237 -7.31 -19.98 -7.88
N MET A 238 -6.89 -21.23 -8.05
CA MET A 238 -7.45 -22.37 -7.30
C MET A 238 -7.31 -22.19 -5.79
N ASP A 239 -6.20 -21.63 -5.30
CA ASP A 239 -5.99 -21.39 -3.87
C ASP A 239 -7.01 -20.39 -3.30
N THR A 240 -7.36 -19.35 -4.06
CA THR A 240 -8.41 -18.39 -3.71
C THR A 240 -9.78 -19.06 -3.69
N ILE A 241 -10.07 -19.88 -4.70
CA ILE A 241 -11.32 -20.65 -4.78
C ILE A 241 -11.46 -21.59 -3.57
N LEU A 242 -10.40 -22.33 -3.23
CA LEU A 242 -10.34 -23.23 -2.07
C LEU A 242 -10.52 -22.46 -0.76
N ALA A 243 -9.86 -21.32 -0.59
CA ALA A 243 -9.96 -20.49 0.61
C ALA A 243 -11.35 -19.89 0.80
N ASN A 244 -12.05 -19.57 -0.30
CA ASN A 244 -13.37 -18.95 -0.27
C ASN A 244 -14.51 -19.97 -0.23
N ALA A 245 -14.28 -21.24 -0.60
CA ALA A 245 -15.29 -22.30 -0.57
C ALA A 245 -16.02 -22.43 0.77
N LYS A 246 -15.34 -22.14 1.88
CA LYS A 246 -15.96 -22.13 3.23
C LYS A 246 -17.14 -21.18 3.37
N TYR A 247 -17.22 -20.13 2.53
CA TYR A 247 -18.33 -19.18 2.47
C TYR A 247 -19.47 -19.69 1.56
N PHE A 248 -19.22 -20.69 0.71
CA PHE A 248 -20.16 -21.25 -0.25
C PHE A 248 -20.50 -22.71 0.09
N ASP A 249 -20.83 -22.99 1.35
CA ASP A 249 -21.16 -24.32 1.87
C ASP A 249 -20.06 -25.39 1.72
N GLY A 250 -18.81 -24.97 1.49
CA GLY A 250 -17.69 -25.87 1.16
C GLY A 250 -17.70 -26.39 -0.28
N ASP A 251 -18.61 -25.90 -1.13
CA ASP A 251 -18.76 -26.35 -2.52
C ASP A 251 -17.99 -25.43 -3.48
N LEU A 252 -16.90 -25.97 -4.05
CA LEU A 252 -16.04 -25.25 -5.00
C LEU A 252 -16.79 -24.81 -6.25
N SER A 253 -17.84 -25.52 -6.67
CA SER A 253 -18.60 -25.20 -7.88
C SER A 253 -19.49 -23.96 -7.72
N LYS A 254 -19.79 -23.57 -6.48
CA LYS A 254 -20.57 -22.37 -6.15
C LYS A 254 -19.71 -21.11 -6.04
N VAL A 255 -18.39 -21.25 -5.92
CA VAL A 255 -17.48 -20.11 -5.82
C VAL A 255 -17.35 -19.47 -7.22
N PRO A 256 -17.60 -18.16 -7.36
CA PRO A 256 -17.39 -17.48 -8.64
C PRO A 256 -15.94 -17.63 -9.11
N THR A 257 -15.74 -17.90 -10.40
CA THR A 257 -14.41 -18.13 -10.99
C THR A 257 -13.71 -16.85 -11.42
N MET A 258 -14.42 -15.73 -11.39
CA MET A 258 -13.93 -14.42 -11.80
C MET A 258 -14.41 -13.33 -10.85
N ALA A 259 -13.63 -12.25 -10.77
CA ALA A 259 -13.96 -11.05 -10.02
C ALA A 259 -13.52 -9.80 -10.81
N LEU A 260 -14.19 -8.69 -10.56
CA LEU A 260 -13.64 -7.37 -10.86
C LEU A 260 -12.80 -6.93 -9.68
N THR A 261 -11.63 -6.35 -9.94
CA THR A 261 -10.73 -5.92 -8.87
C THR A 261 -9.94 -4.70 -9.27
N VAL A 262 -9.70 -3.79 -8.32
CA VAL A 262 -8.74 -2.69 -8.47
C VAL A 262 -7.34 -3.25 -8.72
N GLY A 263 -6.55 -2.54 -9.50
CA GLY A 263 -5.18 -2.96 -9.77
C GLY A 263 -4.21 -2.59 -8.66
N VAL A 264 -3.01 -3.19 -8.68
CA VAL A 264 -1.92 -2.79 -7.77
C VAL A 264 -1.58 -1.31 -7.96
N GLY A 265 -1.53 -0.84 -9.21
CA GLY A 265 -1.33 0.57 -9.54
C GLY A 265 -2.46 1.46 -9.01
N THR A 266 -3.71 1.01 -9.07
CA THR A 266 -4.86 1.73 -8.53
C THR A 266 -4.73 1.96 -7.02
N VAL A 267 -4.26 0.95 -6.27
CA VAL A 267 -4.01 1.10 -4.83
C VAL A 267 -2.77 1.97 -4.56
N MET A 268 -1.72 1.84 -5.38
CA MET A 268 -0.50 2.65 -5.29
C MET A 268 -0.72 4.14 -5.58
N ASP A 269 -1.79 4.52 -6.29
CA ASP A 269 -2.15 5.92 -6.54
C ASP A 269 -2.78 6.61 -5.31
N ALA A 270 -3.12 5.86 -4.26
CA ALA A 270 -3.63 6.44 -3.03
C ALA A 270 -2.57 7.33 -2.37
N ARG A 271 -3.00 8.34 -1.60
CA ARG A 271 -2.06 9.20 -0.85
C ARG A 271 -1.43 8.46 0.35
N GLU A 272 -2.13 7.46 0.85
CA GLU A 272 -1.74 6.65 1.98
C GLU A 272 -2.34 5.25 1.85
N VAL A 273 -1.55 4.23 2.15
CA VAL A 273 -1.98 2.83 2.14
C VAL A 273 -1.80 2.24 3.53
N MET A 274 -2.84 1.57 4.05
CA MET A 274 -2.80 0.84 5.30
C MET A 274 -3.14 -0.63 5.06
N ILE A 275 -2.25 -1.56 5.41
CA ILE A 275 -2.45 -3.00 5.23
C ILE A 275 -2.59 -3.66 6.61
N LEU A 276 -3.74 -4.28 6.88
CA LEU A 276 -3.98 -5.06 8.10
C LEU A 276 -3.60 -6.53 7.87
N ILE A 277 -2.83 -7.10 8.80
CA ILE A 277 -2.27 -8.45 8.69
C ILE A 277 -2.35 -9.16 10.04
N THR A 278 -3.25 -10.13 10.19
CA THR A 278 -3.48 -10.80 11.48
C THR A 278 -3.45 -12.31 11.35
N GLY A 279 -2.77 -12.96 12.29
CA GLY A 279 -2.68 -14.40 12.46
C GLY A 279 -1.49 -15.07 11.74
N ALA A 280 -1.05 -16.19 12.31
CA ALA A 280 0.15 -16.92 11.89
C ALA A 280 0.13 -17.35 10.41
N HIS A 281 -1.05 -17.66 9.89
CA HIS A 281 -1.28 -18.04 8.49
C HIS A 281 -0.93 -16.93 7.47
N LYS A 282 -0.61 -15.72 7.92
CA LYS A 282 -0.13 -14.60 7.08
C LYS A 282 1.33 -14.25 7.30
N ALA A 283 2.03 -14.92 8.22
CA ALA A 283 3.38 -14.55 8.62
C ALA A 283 4.39 -14.62 7.46
N PHE A 284 4.30 -15.67 6.65
CA PHE A 284 5.16 -15.83 5.48
C PHE A 284 4.91 -14.73 4.43
N ALA A 285 3.65 -14.35 4.22
CA ALA A 285 3.30 -13.27 3.30
C ALA A 285 3.82 -11.91 3.80
N LEU A 286 3.77 -11.63 5.11
CA LEU A 286 4.38 -10.43 5.69
C LEU A 286 5.90 -10.42 5.52
N TYR A 287 6.58 -11.55 5.77
CA TYR A 287 8.01 -11.70 5.50
C TYR A 287 8.37 -11.33 4.06
N LYS A 288 7.65 -11.89 3.09
CA LYS A 288 7.81 -11.56 1.67
C LYS A 288 7.51 -10.10 1.34
N ALA A 289 6.57 -9.49 2.04
CA ALA A 289 6.17 -8.10 1.83
C ALA A 289 7.23 -7.09 2.26
N ILE A 290 7.97 -7.35 3.35
CA ILE A 290 8.83 -6.32 3.98
C ILE A 290 10.33 -6.68 4.08
N GLU A 291 10.72 -7.96 4.02
CA GLU A 291 12.12 -8.36 4.12
C GLU A 291 12.72 -8.80 2.77
N GLU A 292 11.90 -9.28 1.84
CA GLU A 292 12.33 -9.58 0.48
C GLU A 292 12.14 -8.40 -0.48
N GLY A 293 12.67 -8.52 -1.69
CA GLY A 293 12.54 -7.49 -2.72
C GLY A 293 11.17 -7.46 -3.38
N VAL A 294 10.88 -6.33 -4.04
CA VAL A 294 9.67 -6.11 -4.84
C VAL A 294 9.52 -7.21 -5.90
N ASN A 295 8.39 -7.93 -5.88
CA ASN A 295 8.15 -9.09 -6.73
C ASN A 295 6.65 -9.26 -7.02
N HIS A 296 6.28 -9.45 -8.29
CA HIS A 296 4.90 -9.68 -8.72
C HIS A 296 4.27 -11.00 -8.24
N MET A 297 5.07 -11.92 -7.68
CA MET A 297 4.57 -13.11 -7.00
C MET A 297 4.02 -12.81 -5.60
N TRP A 298 4.38 -11.67 -5.02
CA TRP A 298 3.94 -11.19 -3.71
C TRP A 298 3.52 -9.73 -3.89
N THR A 299 2.35 -9.50 -4.49
CA THR A 299 1.99 -8.17 -5.03
C THR A 299 1.96 -7.06 -3.97
N VAL A 300 1.70 -7.39 -2.70
CA VAL A 300 1.85 -6.47 -1.56
C VAL A 300 3.25 -5.86 -1.43
N SER A 301 4.30 -6.52 -1.93
CA SER A 301 5.68 -6.00 -1.91
C SER A 301 5.84 -4.73 -2.75
N ALA A 302 4.91 -4.44 -3.67
CA ALA A 302 4.87 -3.16 -4.39
C ALA A 302 4.82 -1.96 -3.44
N PHE A 303 4.20 -2.11 -2.27
CA PHE A 303 4.08 -1.01 -1.30
C PHE A 303 5.40 -0.61 -0.64
N GLN A 304 6.49 -1.34 -0.86
CA GLN A 304 7.85 -0.86 -0.54
C GLN A 304 8.22 0.39 -1.34
N GLN A 305 7.61 0.59 -2.52
CA GLN A 305 7.83 1.74 -3.39
C GLN A 305 6.80 2.85 -3.18
N HIS A 306 5.80 2.62 -2.35
CA HIS A 306 4.77 3.61 -2.06
C HIS A 306 5.30 4.61 -1.01
N PRO A 307 5.14 5.93 -1.21
CA PRO A 307 5.74 6.93 -0.32
C PRO A 307 5.18 6.92 1.10
N ARG A 308 3.99 6.33 1.31
CA ARG A 308 3.31 6.37 2.61
C ARG A 308 2.49 5.11 2.89
N THR A 309 3.17 4.04 3.27
CA THR A 309 2.55 2.77 3.65
C THR A 309 2.68 2.49 5.14
N ILE A 310 1.58 1.99 5.73
CA ILE A 310 1.54 1.48 7.10
C ILE A 310 1.08 0.03 7.07
N PHE A 311 1.90 -0.87 7.58
CA PHE A 311 1.51 -2.24 7.90
C PHE A 311 1.10 -2.30 9.38
N VAL A 312 -0.07 -2.84 9.66
CA VAL A 312 -0.59 -3.05 11.02
C VAL A 312 -0.79 -4.53 11.20
N CYS A 313 -0.11 -5.13 12.19
CA CYS A 313 -0.15 -6.56 12.41
C CYS A 313 -0.22 -6.95 13.88
N ASP A 314 -0.70 -8.17 14.14
CA ASP A 314 -0.55 -8.82 15.44
C ASP A 314 0.82 -9.52 15.55
N GLU A 315 1.18 -10.02 16.74
CA GLU A 315 2.44 -10.73 16.95
C GLU A 315 2.52 -12.01 16.10
N ASP A 316 1.40 -12.73 15.97
CA ASP A 316 1.33 -13.98 15.22
C ASP A 316 1.69 -13.79 13.73
N ALA A 317 1.31 -12.67 13.12
CA ALA A 317 1.73 -12.35 11.77
C ALA A 317 3.25 -12.07 11.64
N THR A 318 4.00 -11.94 12.74
CA THR A 318 5.45 -11.67 12.71
C THR A 318 6.34 -12.89 12.84
N LEU A 319 5.77 -14.09 12.94
CA LEU A 319 6.51 -15.33 13.25
C LEU A 319 7.65 -15.66 12.27
N GLU A 320 7.53 -15.26 11.00
CA GLU A 320 8.55 -15.45 9.97
C GLU A 320 9.51 -14.25 9.81
N LEU A 321 9.31 -13.17 10.57
CA LEU A 321 10.19 -12.00 10.54
C LEU A 321 11.44 -12.22 11.36
N ARG A 322 12.55 -11.59 10.95
CA ARG A 322 13.76 -11.58 11.76
C ARG A 322 13.51 -10.79 13.05
N VAL A 323 14.02 -11.31 14.16
CA VAL A 323 14.00 -10.62 15.46
C VAL A 323 14.52 -9.17 15.37
N LYS A 324 15.54 -8.93 14.53
CA LYS A 324 16.09 -7.58 14.32
C LYS A 324 15.07 -6.63 13.67
N THR A 325 14.28 -7.11 12.71
CA THR A 325 13.21 -6.35 12.03
C THR A 325 12.12 -5.98 13.03
N VAL A 326 11.63 -6.95 13.80
CA VAL A 326 10.61 -6.73 14.84
C VAL A 326 11.11 -5.72 15.88
N LYS A 327 12.34 -5.88 16.38
CA LYS A 327 12.93 -4.94 17.36
C LYS A 327 13.08 -3.53 16.81
N TYR A 328 13.48 -3.39 15.54
CA TYR A 328 13.61 -2.08 14.89
C TYR A 328 12.26 -1.33 14.88
N PHE A 329 11.20 -1.98 14.43
CA PHE A 329 9.88 -1.34 14.33
C PHE A 329 9.19 -1.15 15.68
N LYS A 330 9.34 -2.07 16.63
CA LYS A 330 8.86 -1.86 18.01
C LYS A 330 9.53 -0.65 18.65
N ALA A 331 10.85 -0.52 18.55
CA ALA A 331 11.56 0.66 19.07
C ALA A 331 11.09 1.97 18.41
N TYR A 332 10.83 1.94 17.10
CA TYR A 332 10.33 3.10 16.36
C TYR A 332 8.91 3.51 16.78
N ALA A 333 8.01 2.53 17.00
CA ALA A 333 6.65 2.79 17.49
C ALA A 333 6.66 3.55 18.84
N TYR A 334 7.53 3.16 19.78
CA TYR A 334 7.70 3.86 21.07
C TYR A 334 8.19 5.31 20.94
N THR A 335 8.88 5.65 19.86
CA THR A 335 9.39 7.01 19.63
C THR A 335 8.43 7.90 18.84
N SER A 336 7.54 7.30 18.05
CA SER A 336 6.65 8.01 17.11
C SER A 336 5.23 8.22 17.65
N ASP A 337 4.78 7.39 18.59
CA ASP A 337 3.54 7.57 19.35
C ASP A 337 3.84 7.39 20.86
N PHE A 338 3.43 8.34 21.71
CA PHE A 338 3.48 8.27 23.19
C PHE A 338 4.83 8.39 23.93
N GLY A 339 5.80 9.17 23.42
CA GLY A 339 7.15 9.22 23.99
C GLY A 339 7.62 10.44 24.78
N LYS A 340 6.80 11.43 25.21
CA LYS A 340 7.35 12.60 25.95
C LYS A 340 7.53 12.41 27.48
N ARG A 341 7.08 11.31 28.09
CA ARG A 341 7.11 11.15 29.57
C ARG A 341 7.94 10.00 30.15
N LYS A 342 8.55 9.12 29.35
CA LYS A 342 9.37 7.98 29.87
C LYS A 342 10.78 7.85 29.30
N VAL A 343 11.19 8.78 28.42
CA VAL A 343 12.41 8.63 27.61
C VAL A 343 13.72 8.87 28.38
N THR A 344 13.68 9.49 29.56
CA THR A 344 14.91 9.70 30.34
C THR A 344 15.52 8.41 30.91
N ARG A 345 14.71 7.42 31.32
CA ARG A 345 15.22 6.25 32.07
C ARG A 345 15.69 5.08 31.20
N SER A 346 15.12 4.92 29.99
CA SER A 346 15.44 3.77 29.11
C SER A 346 16.70 4.02 28.26
N LEU A 347 16.90 5.26 27.79
CA LEU A 347 18.11 5.63 27.04
C LEU A 347 19.36 5.65 27.91
N GLU A 348 19.23 6.02 29.19
CA GLU A 348 20.32 5.89 30.17
C GLU A 348 20.72 4.42 30.35
N ASN A 349 19.77 3.51 30.53
CA ASN A 349 20.07 2.08 30.67
C ASN A 349 20.75 1.47 29.42
N TYR A 350 20.37 1.91 28.22
CA TYR A 350 21.02 1.47 26.97
C TYR A 350 22.43 2.04 26.79
N LYS A 351 22.66 3.31 27.19
CA LYS A 351 24.00 3.88 27.22
C LYS A 351 24.90 3.14 28.21
N THR A 352 24.40 2.87 29.42
CA THR A 352 25.14 2.14 30.45
C THR A 352 25.51 0.73 29.99
N ALA A 353 24.56 -0.02 29.40
CA ALA A 353 24.82 -1.36 28.88
C ALA A 353 25.80 -1.37 27.69
N PHE A 354 25.78 -0.35 26.84
CA PHE A 354 26.71 -0.22 25.71
C PHE A 354 28.12 0.18 26.18
N GLU A 355 28.22 1.09 27.15
CA GLU A 355 29.49 1.51 27.75
C GLU A 355 30.13 0.39 28.62
N GLU A 356 29.31 -0.40 29.34
CA GLU A 356 29.75 -1.60 30.07
C GLU A 356 30.19 -2.72 29.12
N GLY A 357 29.50 -2.91 27.98
CA GLY A 357 29.88 -3.84 26.93
C GLY A 357 31.19 -3.47 26.21
N GLN A 358 31.54 -2.19 26.16
CA GLN A 358 32.83 -1.74 25.62
C GLN A 358 33.97 -1.87 26.64
N LYS A 359 33.71 -1.67 27.95
CA LYS A 359 34.71 -1.86 29.02
C LYS A 359 35.09 -3.32 29.27
N THR A 360 34.23 -4.27 28.90
CA THR A 360 34.42 -5.71 29.15
C THR A 360 35.11 -6.48 28.01
N ARG A 361 35.52 -5.80 26.92
CA ARG A 361 36.46 -6.38 25.93
C ARG A 361 37.89 -6.43 26.47
N LYS A 362 38.14 -7.22 27.51
CA LYS A 362 39.47 -7.81 27.71
C LYS A 362 39.60 -8.97 26.73
N LEU A 363 40.68 -8.95 25.94
CA LEU A 363 41.07 -10.05 25.07
C LEU A 363 40.99 -11.38 25.83
N ILE A 364 40.11 -12.27 25.37
CA ILE A 364 40.22 -13.69 25.71
C ILE A 364 41.22 -14.26 24.70
N THR A 365 42.49 -14.26 25.09
CA THR A 365 43.53 -15.05 24.40
C THR A 365 43.35 -16.49 24.85
N ILE A 366 42.91 -17.37 23.94
CA ILE A 366 42.82 -18.81 24.19
C ILE A 366 44.20 -19.41 23.89
N PRO A 367 44.94 -19.98 24.85
CA PRO A 367 46.16 -20.70 24.54
C PRO A 367 45.81 -22.08 23.96
N PHE A 368 46.43 -22.39 22.82
CA PHE A 368 46.47 -23.75 22.28
C PHE A 368 47.36 -24.63 23.16
N GLN A 369 46.82 -25.76 23.62
CA GLN A 369 47.56 -26.99 23.90
C GLN A 369 46.76 -28.17 23.37
#